data_AF-A0A1M5Q5U7-F1
#
_entry.id   AF-A0A1M5Q5U7-F1
#
_cell.length_a   1.000
_cell.length_b   1.000
_cell.length_c   1.000
_cell.angle_alpha   90.00
_cell.angle_beta   90.00
_cell.angle_gamma   90.00
#
_symmetry.space_group_name_H-M   'P 1'
#
loop_
_entity.id
_entity.type
_entity.pdbx_description
1 polymer ?
#
loop_
_entity_poly.entity_id
_entity_poly.type
_entity_poly.pdbx_seq_one_letter_code
_entity_poly.pdbx_strand_id
1 'polypeptide(L)'
;MDEVVTEWGDVATAAKAEGTMGPAWKMFIKTKFFVAFLRSPDDDPKNFWLHMDRGAKGAATLRISELRERLDPDLGDGIITLSGTDIVCRIEDNGAIEVLLNDSPFLISKKRVEWLRSGIKMTKERIEIRQRLAAAAPAAPMPVLRIGAEPTQRVESVSGPAPAPAAAPASAASPAPAAYVAPEGGTLTQSPYFKPAAIGLGTLAMVACVAVWISMGQSSDVPAPLKEAMPALAAAKPVPSSQTAAVYASGTPTAQASVPFTPLDNSFTVNIPGMAEEVELSPDQVSRLGDTRTNQYKLEAGGLLYTMESTDFMNTPAQDRTAEMDAVQNLIIGTDGTMIRATPIGLRGATGRDVRVRLAGGGERAARFVFIGSKLCMIAVTAPNGEQSAAQIDAYINSFQLN
;
A
#
# COMPACT_ATOMS: atom_id res chain seq x y z
N MET A 1 11.55 14.32 -34.92
CA MET A 1 11.95 14.16 -33.51
C MET A 1 12.31 12.71 -33.37
N ASP A 2 13.60 12.41 -33.40
CA ASP A 2 14.07 11.04 -33.17
C ASP A 2 13.82 10.73 -31.69
N GLU A 3 13.02 9.71 -31.44
CA GLU A 3 12.77 9.20 -30.10
C GLU A 3 14.11 8.69 -29.56
N VAL A 4 14.63 9.34 -28.52
CA VAL A 4 15.87 8.89 -27.86
C VAL A 4 15.54 7.55 -27.20
N VAL A 5 15.89 6.47 -27.90
CA VAL A 5 15.80 5.11 -27.36
C VAL A 5 16.79 5.04 -26.21
N THR A 6 16.28 5.15 -24.98
CA THR A 6 17.11 4.95 -23.80
C THR A 6 17.48 3.48 -23.74
N GLU A 7 18.77 3.16 -23.64
CA GLU A 7 19.23 1.78 -23.46
C GLU A 7 18.99 1.33 -22.01
N TRP A 8 18.74 0.03 -21.80
CA TRP A 8 18.49 -0.45 -20.43
C TRP A 8 19.72 -0.28 -19.53
N GLY A 9 20.93 -0.37 -20.09
CA GLY A 9 22.18 -0.11 -19.38
C GLY A 9 22.24 1.27 -18.72
N ASP A 10 21.78 2.31 -19.40
CA ASP A 10 21.77 3.68 -18.86
C ASP A 10 20.80 3.80 -17.68
N VAL A 11 19.61 3.23 -17.82
CA VAL A 11 18.59 3.24 -16.76
C VAL A 11 19.03 2.41 -15.55
N ALA A 12 19.67 1.26 -15.76
CA ALA A 12 20.19 0.44 -14.67
C ALA A 12 21.32 1.17 -13.91
N THR A 13 22.18 1.90 -14.63
CA THR A 13 23.27 2.68 -14.04
C THR A 13 22.71 3.85 -13.22
N ALA A 14 21.77 4.62 -13.78
CA ALA A 14 21.11 5.72 -13.08
C ALA A 14 20.36 5.21 -11.83
N ALA A 15 19.58 4.14 -11.97
CA ALA A 15 18.84 3.51 -10.87
C ALA A 15 19.74 3.08 -9.70
N LYS A 16 20.95 2.55 -10.01
CA LYS A 16 21.93 2.18 -8.99
C LYS A 16 22.52 3.41 -8.29
N ALA A 17 22.77 4.49 -9.03
CA ALA A 17 23.27 5.75 -8.47
C ALA A 17 22.23 6.43 -7.55
N GLU A 18 20.95 6.34 -7.92
CA GLU A 18 19.82 6.91 -7.17
C GLU A 18 19.36 6.01 -6.01
N GLY A 19 19.86 4.78 -5.91
CA GLY A 19 19.47 3.81 -4.90
C GLY A 19 18.06 3.23 -5.10
N THR A 20 17.39 3.52 -6.21
CA THR A 20 16.04 3.02 -6.52
C THR A 20 16.04 2.21 -7.82
N MET A 21 15.77 0.91 -7.71
CA MET A 21 15.80 0.00 -8.88
C MET A 21 14.45 -0.14 -9.61
N GLY A 22 13.40 0.53 -9.12
CA GLY A 22 12.05 0.43 -9.67
C GLY A 22 11.96 0.73 -11.17
N PRO A 23 12.50 1.86 -11.66
CA PRO A 23 12.50 2.18 -13.09
C PRO A 23 13.24 1.14 -13.93
N ALA A 24 14.41 0.70 -13.48
CA ALA A 24 15.23 -0.30 -14.16
C ALA A 24 14.52 -1.66 -14.28
N TRP A 25 13.75 -2.08 -13.26
CA TRP A 25 12.96 -3.31 -13.33
C TRP A 25 11.80 -3.23 -14.31
N LYS A 26 11.09 -2.10 -14.33
CA LYS A 26 10.00 -1.88 -15.28
C LYS A 26 10.50 -1.85 -16.73
N MET A 27 11.69 -1.33 -16.95
CA MET A 27 12.32 -1.36 -18.27
C MET A 27 12.82 -2.75 -18.61
N PHE A 28 13.53 -3.42 -17.68
CA PHE A 28 14.07 -4.77 -17.85
C PHE A 28 13.02 -5.75 -18.41
N ILE A 29 11.85 -5.80 -17.79
CA ILE A 29 10.78 -6.73 -18.19
C ILE A 29 10.26 -6.50 -19.62
N LYS A 30 10.40 -5.27 -20.14
CA LYS A 30 9.94 -4.86 -21.48
C LYS A 30 11.06 -4.92 -22.53
N THR A 31 12.32 -4.80 -22.11
CA THR A 31 13.47 -4.85 -22.99
C THR A 31 13.61 -6.26 -23.57
N LYS A 32 14.01 -6.32 -24.84
CA LYS A 32 14.38 -7.56 -25.51
C LYS A 32 15.87 -7.76 -25.38
N PHE A 33 16.27 -8.97 -25.00
CA PHE A 33 17.67 -9.36 -24.88
C PHE A 33 17.94 -10.55 -25.79
N PHE A 34 19.15 -10.60 -26.32
CA PHE A 34 19.75 -11.81 -26.85
C PHE A 34 20.14 -12.73 -25.71
N VAL A 35 19.93 -14.03 -25.92
CA VAL A 35 20.21 -15.08 -24.95
C VAL A 35 20.58 -16.37 -25.69
N ALA A 36 21.59 -17.06 -25.19
CA ALA A 36 22.01 -18.36 -25.69
C ALA A 36 21.02 -19.46 -25.27
N PHE A 37 20.73 -20.40 -26.16
CA PHE A 37 19.83 -21.53 -25.89
C PHE A 37 20.47 -22.88 -26.26
N LEU A 38 19.92 -23.94 -25.68
CA LEU A 38 20.19 -25.33 -26.00
C LEU A 38 18.92 -25.92 -26.64
N ARG A 39 19.05 -26.61 -27.76
CA ARG A 39 17.93 -27.30 -28.42
C ARG A 39 17.41 -28.38 -27.49
N SER A 40 16.08 -28.49 -27.42
CA SER A 40 15.46 -29.63 -26.72
C SER A 40 15.85 -30.93 -27.43
N PRO A 41 16.11 -32.03 -26.70
CA PRO A 41 16.37 -33.34 -27.30
C PRO A 41 15.25 -33.83 -28.22
N ASP A 42 14.03 -33.32 -28.05
CA ASP A 42 12.86 -33.67 -28.88
C ASP A 42 12.78 -32.91 -30.22
N ASP A 43 13.75 -32.02 -30.49
CA ASP A 43 13.86 -31.21 -31.72
C ASP A 43 12.62 -30.33 -32.03
N ASP A 44 11.73 -30.14 -31.05
CA ASP A 44 10.61 -29.20 -31.18
C ASP A 44 11.17 -27.76 -31.18
N PRO A 45 11.02 -27.00 -32.29
CA PRO A 45 11.54 -25.64 -32.39
C PRO A 45 10.92 -24.67 -31.36
N LYS A 46 9.83 -25.06 -30.69
CA LYS A 46 9.20 -24.26 -29.63
C LYS A 46 9.76 -24.57 -28.24
N ASN A 47 10.41 -25.72 -28.06
CA ASN A 47 11.01 -26.14 -26.82
C ASN A 47 12.53 -26.01 -26.90
N PHE A 48 13.07 -25.11 -26.11
CA PHE A 48 14.50 -24.93 -25.93
C PHE A 48 14.76 -24.61 -24.47
N TRP A 49 15.95 -24.96 -24.02
CA TRP A 49 16.42 -24.60 -22.69
C TRP A 49 17.35 -23.40 -22.80
N LEU A 50 17.38 -22.56 -21.76
CA LEU A 50 18.32 -21.45 -21.73
C LEU A 50 19.70 -22.00 -21.37
N HIS A 51 20.74 -21.54 -22.05
CA HIS A 51 22.11 -21.92 -21.70
C HIS A 51 22.49 -21.24 -20.38
N MET A 52 22.75 -22.04 -19.34
CA MET A 52 23.12 -21.56 -18.02
C MET A 52 24.61 -21.83 -17.75
N ASP A 53 25.39 -20.80 -17.42
CA ASP A 53 26.77 -20.96 -16.97
C ASP A 53 26.76 -21.46 -15.52
N ARG A 54 27.24 -22.69 -15.32
CA ARG A 54 27.40 -23.31 -14.00
C ARG A 54 28.86 -23.12 -13.57
N GLY A 55 29.18 -21.91 -13.11
CA GLY A 55 30.51 -21.61 -12.59
C GLY A 55 30.90 -22.51 -11.41
N ALA A 56 32.17 -22.44 -10.97
CA ALA A 56 32.76 -23.33 -9.95
C ALA A 56 32.00 -23.39 -8.60
N LYS A 57 31.16 -22.39 -8.31
CA LYS A 57 30.33 -22.31 -7.09
C LYS A 57 28.93 -22.95 -7.24
N GLY A 58 28.63 -23.56 -8.38
CA GLY A 58 27.38 -24.30 -8.63
C GLY A 58 26.13 -23.43 -8.83
N ALA A 59 26.23 -22.11 -8.75
CA ALA A 59 25.12 -21.21 -9.05
C ALA A 59 24.98 -21.05 -10.57
N ALA A 60 23.87 -21.55 -11.12
CA ALA A 60 23.52 -21.39 -12.53
C ALA A 60 23.23 -19.92 -12.83
N THR A 61 24.02 -19.32 -13.72
CA THR A 61 23.89 -17.92 -14.13
C THR A 61 23.58 -17.84 -15.62
N LEU A 62 22.48 -17.15 -15.96
CA LEU A 62 22.11 -16.88 -17.35
C LEU A 62 22.77 -15.59 -17.81
N ARG A 63 23.55 -15.62 -18.90
CA ARG A 63 24.08 -14.41 -19.54
C ARG A 63 23.14 -13.92 -20.63
N ILE A 64 22.82 -12.63 -20.60
CA ILE A 64 21.97 -11.96 -21.61
C ILE A 64 22.57 -10.62 -22.02
N SER A 65 22.22 -10.11 -23.20
CA SER A 65 22.67 -8.78 -23.65
C SER A 65 21.68 -8.11 -24.60
N GLU A 66 21.67 -6.78 -24.66
CA GLU A 66 20.91 -6.03 -25.68
C GLU A 66 21.57 -6.13 -27.07
N LEU A 67 22.88 -6.41 -27.13
CA LEU A 67 23.65 -6.56 -28.36
C LEU A 67 24.07 -8.01 -28.56
N ARG A 68 23.85 -8.56 -29.76
CA ARG A 68 24.07 -9.97 -30.07
C ARG A 68 25.55 -10.34 -29.96
N GLU A 69 26.41 -9.46 -30.44
CA GLU A 69 27.86 -9.62 -30.51
C GLU A 69 28.56 -9.68 -29.14
N ARG A 70 27.86 -9.32 -28.05
CA ARG A 70 28.40 -9.45 -26.68
C ARG A 70 28.24 -10.85 -26.10
N LEU A 71 27.42 -11.69 -26.73
CA LEU A 71 27.34 -13.10 -26.37
C LEU A 71 28.35 -13.89 -27.18
N ASP A 72 29.06 -14.79 -26.51
CA ASP A 72 29.93 -15.74 -27.17
C ASP A 72 29.08 -16.66 -28.08
N PRO A 73 29.35 -16.69 -29.40
CA PRO A 73 28.57 -17.50 -30.33
C PRO A 73 28.70 -19.00 -30.09
N ASP A 74 29.72 -19.43 -29.34
CA ASP A 74 29.94 -20.84 -28.97
C ASP A 74 29.17 -21.23 -27.69
N LEU A 75 28.45 -20.29 -27.06
CA LEU A 75 27.53 -20.59 -25.96
C LEU A 75 26.25 -21.27 -26.50
N GLY A 76 26.19 -22.59 -26.34
CA GLY A 76 25.02 -23.39 -26.65
C GLY A 76 24.83 -23.68 -28.14
N ASP A 77 23.58 -23.94 -28.55
CA ASP A 77 23.24 -24.34 -29.93
C ASP A 77 22.81 -23.15 -30.80
N GLY A 78 22.68 -21.97 -30.21
CA GLY A 78 22.32 -20.74 -30.91
C GLY A 78 21.92 -19.60 -29.97
N ILE A 79 21.65 -18.43 -30.57
CA ILE A 79 21.22 -17.22 -29.87
C ILE A 79 19.80 -16.87 -30.33
N ILE A 80 18.90 -16.59 -29.39
CA ILE A 80 17.53 -16.14 -29.62
C ILE A 80 17.28 -14.81 -28.93
N THR A 81 16.27 -14.07 -29.37
CA THR A 81 15.81 -12.83 -28.72
C THR A 81 14.58 -13.12 -27.85
N LEU A 82 14.64 -12.78 -26.57
CA LEU A 82 13.53 -12.90 -25.61
C LEU A 82 13.26 -11.58 -24.90
N SER A 83 12.01 -11.35 -24.47
CA SER A 83 11.73 -10.25 -23.53
C SER A 83 12.29 -10.57 -22.14
N GLY A 84 12.61 -9.55 -21.34
CA GLY A 84 12.99 -9.76 -19.94
C GLY A 84 11.93 -10.53 -19.15
N THR A 85 10.65 -10.34 -19.47
CA THR A 85 9.54 -11.13 -18.90
C THR A 85 9.67 -12.62 -19.23
N ASP A 86 9.92 -12.96 -20.50
CA ASP A 86 10.05 -14.36 -20.93
C ASP A 86 11.29 -15.02 -20.32
N ILE A 87 12.39 -14.26 -20.20
CA ILE A 87 13.62 -14.70 -19.54
C ILE A 87 13.35 -15.09 -18.08
N VAL A 88 12.70 -14.21 -17.31
CA VAL A 88 12.37 -14.49 -15.89
C VAL A 88 11.43 -15.69 -15.73
N CYS A 89 10.52 -15.90 -16.68
CA CYS A 89 9.63 -17.05 -16.68
C CYS A 89 10.32 -18.37 -17.07
N ARG A 90 11.39 -18.33 -17.88
CA ARG A 90 12.07 -19.52 -18.41
C ARG A 90 13.34 -19.94 -17.66
N ILE A 91 13.96 -19.02 -16.92
CA ILE A 91 15.17 -19.33 -16.15
C ILE A 91 14.91 -20.45 -15.12
N GLU A 92 15.89 -21.34 -14.92
CA GLU A 92 15.81 -22.42 -13.92
C GLU A 92 15.51 -21.87 -12.52
N ASP A 93 14.90 -22.70 -11.67
CA ASP A 93 14.75 -22.38 -10.26
C ASP A 93 16.13 -22.16 -9.63
N ASN A 94 16.25 -21.11 -8.83
CA ASN A 94 17.50 -20.65 -8.23
C ASN A 94 18.52 -19.99 -9.18
N GLY A 95 18.17 -19.76 -10.45
CA GLY A 95 19.05 -19.08 -11.40
C GLY A 95 19.25 -17.58 -11.10
N ALA A 96 20.45 -17.07 -11.41
CA ALA A 96 20.74 -15.63 -11.47
C ALA A 96 20.82 -15.16 -12.93
N ILE A 97 20.64 -13.86 -13.17
CA ILE A 97 20.79 -13.27 -14.52
C ILE A 97 21.96 -12.29 -14.48
N GLU A 98 22.89 -12.45 -15.41
CA GLU A 98 23.98 -11.52 -15.65
C GLU A 98 23.72 -10.79 -16.98
N VAL A 99 23.46 -9.49 -16.90
CA VAL A 99 23.23 -8.65 -18.08
C VAL A 99 24.54 -8.02 -18.52
N LEU A 100 25.01 -8.36 -19.72
CA LEU A 100 26.26 -7.86 -20.28
C LEU A 100 26.04 -6.45 -20.88
N LEU A 101 26.45 -5.43 -20.13
CA LEU A 101 26.47 -4.02 -20.57
C LEU A 101 27.81 -3.67 -21.23
N ASN A 102 27.95 -2.43 -21.73
CA ASN A 102 29.18 -1.93 -22.35
C ASN A 102 30.39 -2.04 -21.41
N ASP A 103 30.27 -1.50 -20.20
CA ASP A 103 31.43 -1.29 -19.32
C ASP A 103 31.52 -2.29 -18.16
N SER A 104 30.39 -2.91 -17.79
CA SER A 104 30.36 -3.87 -16.69
C SER A 104 29.13 -4.79 -16.72
N PRO A 105 29.27 -6.06 -16.29
CA PRO A 105 28.11 -6.93 -16.13
C PRO A 105 27.23 -6.44 -14.96
N PHE A 106 25.92 -6.46 -15.17
CA PHE A 106 24.94 -6.20 -14.14
C PHE A 106 24.31 -7.52 -13.64
N LEU A 107 24.56 -7.87 -12.38
CA LEU A 107 24.05 -9.10 -11.79
C LEU A 107 22.68 -8.88 -11.12
N ILE A 108 21.66 -9.57 -11.62
CA ILE A 108 20.37 -9.75 -10.98
C ILE A 108 20.43 -11.06 -10.17
N SER A 109 20.48 -10.91 -8.85
CA SER A 109 20.60 -12.06 -7.95
C SER A 109 19.39 -12.99 -8.00
N LYS A 110 19.60 -14.25 -7.62
CA LYS A 110 18.54 -15.26 -7.45
C LYS A 110 17.30 -14.72 -6.73
N LYS A 111 17.49 -14.13 -5.53
CA LYS A 111 16.38 -13.59 -4.73
C LYS A 111 15.56 -12.55 -5.50
N ARG A 112 16.24 -11.75 -6.33
CA ARG A 112 15.57 -10.73 -7.16
C ARG A 112 14.83 -11.36 -8.34
N VAL A 113 15.40 -12.39 -8.97
CA VAL A 113 14.71 -13.16 -10.03
C VAL A 113 13.44 -13.81 -9.48
N GLU A 114 13.50 -14.41 -8.29
CA GLU A 114 12.33 -14.97 -7.60
C GLU A 114 11.26 -13.91 -7.34
N TRP A 115 11.65 -12.74 -6.83
CA TRP A 115 10.74 -11.61 -6.64
C TRP A 115 10.08 -11.15 -7.96
N LEU A 116 10.87 -11.00 -9.04
CA LEU A 116 10.34 -10.64 -10.36
C LEU A 116 9.35 -11.69 -10.88
N ARG A 117 9.66 -12.98 -10.69
CA ARG A 117 8.80 -14.08 -11.11
C ARG A 117 7.45 -14.05 -10.40
N SER A 118 7.44 -13.81 -9.08
CA SER A 118 6.21 -13.64 -8.31
C SER A 118 5.37 -12.46 -8.82
N GLY A 119 6.00 -11.31 -9.07
CA GLY A 119 5.30 -10.13 -9.62
C GLY A 119 4.71 -10.37 -11.02
N ILE A 120 5.42 -11.08 -11.90
CA ILE A 120 4.92 -11.46 -13.23
C ILE A 120 3.74 -12.43 -13.11
N LYS A 121 3.83 -13.43 -12.23
CA LYS A 121 2.75 -14.40 -11.99
C LYS A 121 1.47 -13.70 -11.53
N MET A 122 1.57 -12.84 -10.51
CA MET A 122 0.44 -12.05 -10.02
C MET A 122 -0.17 -11.17 -11.12
N THR A 123 0.67 -10.55 -11.95
CA THR A 123 0.20 -9.72 -13.06
C THR A 123 -0.56 -10.55 -14.11
N LYS A 124 -0.06 -11.76 -14.44
CA LYS A 124 -0.73 -12.68 -15.38
C LYS A 124 -2.08 -13.14 -14.83
N GLU A 125 -2.13 -13.57 -13.57
CA GLU A 125 -3.37 -13.97 -12.90
C GLU A 125 -4.41 -12.83 -12.89
N ARG A 126 -3.97 -11.60 -12.62
CA ARG A 126 -4.84 -10.41 -12.66
C ARG A 126 -5.39 -10.14 -14.06
N ILE A 127 -4.56 -10.27 -15.10
CA ILE A 127 -5.00 -10.10 -16.50
C ILE A 127 -6.02 -11.18 -16.85
N GLU A 128 -5.79 -12.43 -16.45
CA GLU A 128 -6.69 -13.54 -16.71
C GLU A 128 -8.05 -13.35 -16.02
N ILE A 129 -8.06 -12.97 -14.72
CA ILE A 129 -9.29 -12.64 -13.99
C ILE A 129 -10.05 -11.53 -14.72
N ARG A 130 -9.35 -10.45 -15.11
CA ARG A 130 -9.96 -9.34 -15.85
C ARG A 130 -10.56 -9.78 -17.18
N GLN A 131 -9.86 -10.64 -17.93
CA GLN A 131 -10.35 -11.18 -19.20
C GLN A 131 -11.58 -12.08 -18.99
N ARG A 132 -11.59 -12.93 -17.96
CA ARG A 132 -12.74 -13.77 -17.61
C ARG A 132 -13.95 -12.92 -17.23
N LEU A 133 -13.76 -11.86 -16.44
CA LEU A 133 -14.82 -10.93 -16.08
C LEU A 133 -15.36 -10.16 -17.31
N ALA A 134 -14.47 -9.74 -18.22
CA ALA A 134 -14.89 -9.09 -19.47
C ALA A 134 -15.68 -10.04 -20.39
N ALA A 135 -15.32 -11.32 -20.45
CA ALA A 135 -16.03 -12.33 -21.24
C ALA A 135 -17.37 -12.74 -20.63
N ALA A 136 -17.53 -12.66 -19.30
CA ALA A 136 -18.75 -13.00 -18.58
C ALA A 136 -19.77 -11.85 -18.53
N ALA A 137 -19.39 -10.63 -18.92
CA ALA A 137 -20.31 -9.51 -18.98
C ALA A 137 -21.37 -9.78 -20.08
N PRO A 138 -22.67 -9.87 -19.74
CA PRO A 138 -23.71 -10.06 -20.74
C PRO A 138 -23.67 -8.87 -21.71
N ALA A 139 -23.63 -9.17 -23.02
CA ALA A 139 -23.78 -8.17 -24.06
C ALA A 139 -25.20 -7.59 -23.95
N ALA A 140 -25.35 -6.53 -23.14
CA ALA A 140 -26.60 -5.81 -23.05
C ALA A 140 -26.92 -5.26 -24.45
N PRO A 141 -28.08 -5.58 -25.04
CA PRO A 141 -28.48 -4.98 -26.30
C PRO A 141 -28.58 -3.47 -26.08
N MET A 142 -27.74 -2.70 -26.78
CA MET A 142 -27.81 -1.25 -26.79
C MET A 142 -29.22 -0.84 -27.25
N PRO A 143 -30.00 -0.10 -26.44
CA PRO A 143 -31.23 0.48 -26.93
C PRO A 143 -30.87 1.49 -28.01
N VAL A 144 -31.25 1.19 -29.26
CA VAL A 144 -31.22 2.14 -30.37
C VAL A 144 -32.25 3.23 -30.04
N LEU A 145 -31.80 4.29 -29.38
CA LEU A 145 -32.56 5.53 -29.27
C LEU A 145 -32.63 6.17 -30.66
N ARG A 146 -33.73 5.88 -31.37
CA ARG A 146 -34.18 6.68 -32.52
C ARG A 146 -34.52 8.08 -32.00
N ILE A 147 -33.62 9.02 -32.21
CA ILE A 147 -33.90 10.46 -32.06
C ILE A 147 -34.74 10.86 -33.27
N GLY A 148 -36.05 10.94 -33.07
CA GLY A 148 -36.95 11.69 -33.94
C GLY A 148 -37.06 13.12 -33.43
N ALA A 149 -36.84 14.08 -34.33
CA ALA A 149 -37.18 15.50 -34.18
C ALA A 149 -38.68 15.65 -33.85
N GLU A 150 -39.22 16.68 -33.20
CA GLU A 150 -38.97 18.13 -33.22
C GLU A 150 -39.67 18.77 -31.97
N PRO A 151 -39.52 20.09 -31.72
CA PRO A 151 -39.73 20.74 -30.43
C PRO A 151 -41.14 21.33 -30.24
N THR A 152 -41.42 21.73 -29.00
CA THR A 152 -42.16 22.94 -28.56
C THR A 152 -43.01 22.61 -27.34
N GLN A 153 -42.66 23.15 -26.17
CA GLN A 153 -43.65 23.91 -25.40
C GLN A 153 -42.99 24.80 -24.35
N ARG A 154 -43.33 26.07 -24.53
CA ARG A 154 -43.14 27.25 -23.69
C ARG A 154 -44.06 27.12 -22.47
N VAL A 155 -43.53 27.20 -21.26
CA VAL A 155 -44.33 27.45 -20.06
C VAL A 155 -43.72 28.61 -19.28
N GLU A 156 -44.62 29.48 -18.87
CA GLU A 156 -44.44 30.85 -18.43
C GLU A 156 -43.83 30.96 -17.03
N SER A 157 -43.00 31.99 -16.88
CA SER A 157 -42.44 32.48 -15.64
C SER A 157 -43.52 33.18 -14.82
N VAL A 158 -43.79 32.70 -13.60
CA VAL A 158 -44.55 33.46 -12.60
C VAL A 158 -43.60 33.84 -11.46
N SER A 159 -43.27 35.12 -11.42
CA SER A 159 -42.54 35.77 -10.33
C SER A 159 -43.46 35.98 -9.12
N GLY A 160 -43.03 35.53 -7.94
CA GLY A 160 -43.63 35.87 -6.65
C GLY A 160 -42.55 36.43 -5.70
N PRO A 161 -42.81 37.52 -4.96
CA PRO A 161 -41.80 38.17 -4.12
C PRO A 161 -41.65 37.46 -2.76
N ALA A 162 -40.40 37.27 -2.33
CA ALA A 162 -40.04 36.75 -1.02
C ALA A 162 -40.03 37.87 0.04
N PRO A 163 -40.65 37.69 1.22
CA PRO A 163 -40.48 38.59 2.35
C PRO A 163 -39.28 38.20 3.22
N ALA A 164 -38.49 39.20 3.60
CA ALA A 164 -37.53 39.14 4.71
C ALA A 164 -38.26 38.95 6.05
N PRO A 165 -37.58 38.45 7.11
CA PRO A 165 -37.15 39.42 8.11
C PRO A 165 -35.88 39.09 8.92
N ALA A 166 -35.25 40.20 9.33
CA ALA A 166 -34.72 40.54 10.65
C ALA A 166 -33.49 39.84 11.25
N ALA A 167 -32.64 40.70 11.82
CA ALA A 167 -31.35 40.45 12.43
C ALA A 167 -31.42 40.40 13.97
N ALA A 168 -30.46 39.65 14.54
CA ALA A 168 -29.72 39.89 15.80
C ALA A 168 -30.51 39.86 17.16
N PRO A 169 -29.87 39.60 18.33
CA PRO A 169 -28.47 39.83 18.64
C PRO A 169 -27.71 38.75 19.45
N ALA A 170 -26.41 39.03 19.58
CA ALA A 170 -25.40 38.39 20.41
C ALA A 170 -25.73 38.42 21.92
N SER A 171 -25.19 37.44 22.65
CA SER A 171 -24.93 37.57 24.09
C SER A 171 -23.70 36.76 24.49
N ALA A 172 -23.12 37.19 25.60
CA ALA A 172 -21.69 37.29 25.84
C ALA A 172 -21.08 36.14 26.68
N ALA A 173 -19.76 36.21 26.72
CA ALA A 173 -18.79 35.34 27.38
C ALA A 173 -18.87 35.19 28.91
N SER A 174 -18.27 34.07 29.36
CA SER A 174 -17.42 33.87 30.56
C SER A 174 -18.08 33.70 31.95
N PRO A 175 -17.38 33.10 32.97
CA PRO A 175 -16.19 32.24 32.96
C PRO A 175 -16.26 30.98 33.87
N ALA A 176 -15.31 30.05 33.71
CA ALA A 176 -14.80 29.14 34.76
C ALA A 176 -13.47 29.77 35.30
N PRO A 177 -12.95 29.48 36.52
CA PRO A 177 -12.75 28.13 37.05
C PRO A 177 -12.88 27.97 38.58
N ALA A 178 -13.04 26.73 39.06
CA ALA A 178 -12.69 26.37 40.43
C ALA A 178 -11.89 25.07 40.42
N ALA A 179 -10.71 25.15 41.02
CA ALA A 179 -9.76 24.08 41.19
C ALA A 179 -10.35 22.90 41.99
N TYR A 180 -10.11 21.68 41.53
CA TYR A 180 -10.31 20.48 42.34
C TYR A 180 -8.94 19.89 42.69
N VAL A 181 -8.71 19.82 43.98
CA VAL A 181 -7.52 19.26 44.65
C VAL A 181 -7.67 17.75 44.69
N ALA A 182 -6.62 17.03 44.30
CA ALA A 182 -6.52 15.57 44.40
C ALA A 182 -6.33 15.14 45.86
N PRO A 183 -6.93 14.01 46.28
CA PRO A 183 -6.36 13.21 47.35
C PRO A 183 -5.63 11.98 46.83
N GLU A 184 -4.51 11.75 47.49
CA GLU A 184 -3.53 10.69 47.34
C GLU A 184 -4.09 9.30 47.67
N GLY A 185 -3.40 8.27 47.16
CA GLY A 185 -3.20 7.02 47.89
C GLY A 185 -4.25 5.92 47.69
N GLY A 186 -4.06 5.10 46.65
CA GLY A 186 -4.75 3.81 46.52
C GLY A 186 -3.79 2.74 46.01
N THR A 187 -3.35 1.86 46.89
CA THR A 187 -2.60 0.63 46.61
C THR A 187 -3.38 -0.30 45.67
N LEU A 188 -2.79 -0.67 44.53
CA LEU A 188 -3.33 -1.68 43.63
C LEU A 188 -2.86 -3.08 44.03
N THR A 189 -3.81 -3.87 44.50
CA THR A 189 -3.76 -5.31 44.68
C THR A 189 -3.57 -6.00 43.33
N GLN A 190 -2.57 -6.89 43.25
CA GLN A 190 -2.40 -7.80 42.11
C GLN A 190 -3.63 -8.71 41.96
N SER A 191 -4.26 -8.68 40.79
CA SER A 191 -5.22 -9.70 40.37
C SER A 191 -4.55 -10.64 39.37
N PRO A 192 -4.64 -11.98 39.53
CA PRO A 192 -4.09 -12.93 38.60
C PRO A 192 -5.11 -13.27 37.50
N TYR A 193 -4.59 -13.67 36.33
CA TYR A 193 -5.30 -14.15 35.14
C TYR A 193 -5.94 -13.10 34.22
N PHE A 194 -5.16 -12.65 33.24
CA PHE A 194 -5.68 -12.14 31.98
C PHE A 194 -5.09 -12.95 30.82
N LYS A 195 -5.95 -13.55 30.00
CA LYS A 195 -5.56 -14.18 28.74
C LYS A 195 -5.53 -13.09 27.66
N PRO A 196 -4.46 -12.92 26.88
CA PRO A 196 -4.44 -11.91 25.83
C PRO A 196 -5.44 -12.28 24.72
N ALA A 197 -6.37 -11.38 24.43
CA ALA A 197 -7.21 -11.44 23.25
C ALA A 197 -6.36 -11.02 22.02
N ALA A 198 -6.37 -11.85 20.98
CA ALA A 198 -5.68 -11.58 19.72
C ALA A 198 -6.36 -10.42 18.99
N ILE A 199 -5.68 -9.29 18.84
CA ILE A 199 -6.09 -8.17 17.99
C ILE A 199 -5.38 -8.37 16.65
N GLY A 200 -6.13 -8.82 15.65
CA GLY A 200 -5.59 -9.24 14.35
C GLY A 200 -5.30 -8.09 13.38
N LEU A 201 -4.34 -8.33 12.49
CA LEU A 201 -3.85 -7.51 11.37
C LEU A 201 -4.92 -7.00 10.35
N GLY A 202 -6.21 -7.21 10.59
CA GLY A 202 -7.27 -6.97 9.60
C GLY A 202 -7.73 -5.52 9.44
N THR A 203 -7.39 -4.61 10.36
CA THR A 203 -8.01 -3.26 10.41
C THR A 203 -7.37 -2.22 9.48
N LEU A 204 -6.09 -2.33 9.10
CA LEU A 204 -5.43 -1.36 8.21
C LEU A 204 -5.58 -1.68 6.71
N ALA A 205 -5.98 -2.91 6.38
CA ALA A 205 -6.37 -3.29 5.02
C ALA A 205 -7.58 -2.51 4.46
N MET A 206 -8.27 -1.73 5.31
CA MET A 206 -9.48 -1.00 4.96
C MET A 206 -9.24 0.46 4.52
N VAL A 207 -8.00 1.00 4.54
CA VAL A 207 -7.65 2.32 3.93
C VAL A 207 -8.04 2.33 2.45
N ALA A 208 -7.79 1.19 1.81
CA ALA A 208 -8.14 0.89 0.43
C ALA A 208 -9.63 0.98 0.10
N CYS A 209 -10.45 0.29 0.90
CA CYS A 209 -11.89 0.15 0.66
C CYS A 209 -12.60 1.50 0.66
N VAL A 210 -12.16 2.39 1.55
CA VAL A 210 -12.79 3.67 1.77
C VAL A 210 -12.44 4.65 0.64
N ALA A 211 -11.21 4.62 0.12
CA ALA A 211 -10.83 5.38 -1.07
C ALA A 211 -11.62 4.96 -2.31
N VAL A 212 -11.90 3.66 -2.49
CA VAL A 212 -12.77 3.19 -3.58
C VAL A 212 -14.23 3.60 -3.37
N TRP A 213 -14.74 3.56 -2.14
CA TRP A 213 -16.09 4.07 -1.83
C TRP A 213 -16.25 5.56 -2.16
N ILE A 214 -15.25 6.39 -1.84
CA ILE A 214 -15.23 7.82 -2.19
C ILE A 214 -15.14 8.00 -3.71
N SER A 215 -14.30 7.23 -4.41
CA SER A 215 -14.15 7.32 -5.87
C SER A 215 -15.42 6.98 -6.67
N MET A 216 -16.37 6.24 -6.08
CA MET A 216 -17.59 5.78 -6.76
C MET A 216 -18.74 6.81 -6.81
N GLY A 217 -18.58 8.00 -6.21
CA GLY A 217 -19.46 9.16 -6.47
C GLY A 217 -20.96 8.90 -6.30
N GLN A 218 -21.39 8.12 -5.30
CA GLN A 218 -22.81 7.86 -5.07
C GLN A 218 -23.37 8.75 -3.95
N SER A 219 -24.59 9.25 -4.20
CA SER A 219 -25.40 10.04 -3.27
C SER A 219 -25.60 9.34 -1.93
N SER A 220 -26.07 10.10 -0.95
CA SER A 220 -26.31 9.78 0.48
C SER A 220 -27.20 8.54 0.81
N ASP A 221 -27.49 7.66 -0.15
CA ASP A 221 -28.18 6.40 0.09
C ASP A 221 -27.24 5.20 -0.07
N VAL A 222 -27.06 4.47 1.03
CA VAL A 222 -26.37 3.17 1.04
C VAL A 222 -27.13 2.21 0.11
N PRO A 223 -26.48 1.62 -0.92
CA PRO A 223 -27.16 0.69 -1.81
C PRO A 223 -27.66 -0.53 -1.02
N ALA A 224 -28.91 -0.95 -1.29
CA ALA A 224 -29.58 -2.09 -0.66
C ALA A 224 -28.70 -3.36 -0.48
N PRO A 225 -27.87 -3.79 -1.44
CA PRO A 225 -26.99 -4.95 -1.25
C PRO A 225 -25.90 -4.75 -0.17
N LEU A 226 -25.52 -3.51 0.15
CA LEU A 226 -24.55 -3.21 1.22
C LEU A 226 -25.22 -3.23 2.61
N LYS A 227 -26.49 -2.81 2.71
CA LYS A 227 -27.31 -2.92 3.93
C LYS A 227 -27.55 -4.39 4.33
N GLU A 228 -27.61 -5.30 3.35
CA GLU A 228 -27.77 -6.74 3.59
C GLU A 228 -26.43 -7.47 3.85
N ALA A 229 -25.30 -6.95 3.36
CA ALA A 229 -23.99 -7.57 3.53
C ALA A 229 -23.33 -7.26 4.90
N MET A 230 -23.63 -6.10 5.52
CA MET A 230 -23.02 -5.71 6.80
C MET A 230 -23.40 -6.62 7.99
N PRO A 231 -24.65 -7.09 8.14
CA PRO A 231 -25.01 -8.09 9.16
C PRO A 231 -24.34 -9.46 8.92
N ALA A 232 -24.14 -9.86 7.65
CA ALA A 232 -23.49 -11.12 7.30
C ALA A 232 -21.98 -11.10 7.59
N LEU A 233 -21.32 -9.94 7.43
CA LEU A 233 -19.92 -9.74 7.80
C LEU A 233 -19.71 -9.71 9.34
N ALA A 234 -20.71 -9.26 10.09
CA ALA A 234 -20.73 -9.31 11.56
C ALA A 234 -21.05 -10.72 12.12
N ALA A 235 -21.64 -11.60 11.32
CA ALA A 235 -22.02 -12.97 11.71
C ALA A 235 -21.00 -14.05 11.29
N ALA A 236 -19.96 -13.70 10.52
CA ALA A 236 -18.92 -14.63 10.12
C ALA A 236 -18.08 -15.04 11.35
N LYS A 237 -18.15 -16.32 11.73
CA LYS A 237 -17.35 -16.88 12.83
C LYS A 237 -15.85 -16.71 12.52
N PRO A 238 -15.02 -16.29 13.49
CA PRO A 238 -13.59 -16.15 13.27
C PRO A 238 -12.97 -17.49 12.85
N VAL A 239 -12.25 -17.47 11.72
CA VAL A 239 -11.40 -18.57 11.28
C VAL A 239 -10.25 -18.68 12.28
N PRO A 240 -9.96 -19.86 12.85
CA PRO A 240 -8.87 -20.01 13.81
C PRO A 240 -7.53 -19.79 13.11
N SER A 241 -6.90 -18.65 13.38
CA SER A 241 -5.51 -18.39 13.04
C SER A 241 -4.63 -19.34 13.86
N SER A 242 -3.75 -20.08 13.19
CA SER A 242 -2.78 -20.98 13.81
C SER A 242 -1.94 -20.22 14.84
N GLN A 243 -2.11 -20.57 16.12
CA GLN A 243 -1.44 -19.97 17.26
C GLN A 243 0.05 -20.32 17.27
N THR A 244 0.91 -19.31 17.30
CA THR A 244 2.23 -19.44 17.93
C THR A 244 2.22 -18.50 19.13
N ALA A 245 1.99 -19.03 20.33
CA ALA A 245 2.05 -18.25 21.57
C ALA A 245 3.52 -17.90 21.84
N ALA A 246 3.92 -16.67 21.54
CA ALA A 246 5.21 -16.17 21.99
C ALA A 246 5.16 -16.00 23.51
N VAL A 247 6.01 -16.75 24.22
CA VAL A 247 6.28 -16.54 25.64
C VAL A 247 7.06 -15.24 25.75
N TYR A 248 6.39 -14.16 26.16
CA TYR A 248 7.05 -12.88 26.43
C TYR A 248 7.83 -13.00 27.74
N ALA A 249 9.14 -13.18 27.63
CA ALA A 249 10.03 -13.11 28.78
C ALA A 249 10.05 -11.67 29.33
N SER A 250 9.82 -11.53 30.64
CA SER A 250 9.85 -10.27 31.38
C SER A 250 11.28 -9.77 31.60
N GLY A 251 12.02 -9.51 30.53
CA GLY A 251 13.26 -8.74 30.57
C GLY A 251 12.94 -7.25 30.55
N THR A 252 13.62 -6.44 31.37
CA THR A 252 13.49 -4.98 31.32
C THR A 252 13.94 -4.52 29.93
N PRO A 253 13.06 -3.93 29.10
CA PRO A 253 13.43 -3.56 27.74
C PRO A 253 14.45 -2.43 27.78
N THR A 254 15.70 -2.73 27.42
CA THR A 254 16.69 -1.70 27.11
C THR A 254 16.16 -0.87 25.94
N ALA A 255 16.02 0.44 26.15
CA ALA A 255 15.56 1.37 25.12
C ALA A 255 16.47 1.25 23.89
N GLN A 256 15.93 0.67 22.80
CA GLN A 256 16.62 0.68 21.52
C GLN A 256 16.70 2.12 21.02
N ALA A 257 17.87 2.50 20.51
CA ALA A 257 18.06 3.81 19.90
C ALA A 257 17.11 3.94 18.70
N SER A 258 16.39 5.05 18.64
CA SER A 258 15.49 5.35 17.52
C SER A 258 16.31 5.76 16.30
N VAL A 259 16.00 5.19 15.14
CA VAL A 259 16.65 5.49 13.85
C VAL A 259 15.66 6.12 12.88
N PRO A 260 16.08 7.09 12.05
CA PRO A 260 15.20 7.65 11.03
C PRO A 260 14.88 6.59 9.97
N PHE A 261 13.62 6.51 9.62
CA PHE A 261 13.08 5.69 8.53
C PHE A 261 12.40 6.57 7.51
N THR A 262 12.67 6.27 6.24
CA THR A 262 12.10 6.96 5.08
C THR A 262 11.59 5.87 4.13
N PRO A 263 10.30 5.90 3.71
CA PRO A 263 9.76 4.94 2.76
C PRO A 263 10.41 5.11 1.38
N LEU A 264 10.27 4.10 0.51
CA LEU A 264 10.93 4.06 -0.81
C LEU A 264 10.58 5.25 -1.72
N ASP A 265 9.40 5.84 -1.53
CA ASP A 265 8.93 6.98 -2.32
C ASP A 265 9.35 8.35 -1.73
N ASN A 266 10.18 8.34 -0.67
CA ASN A 266 10.72 9.51 0.00
C ASN A 266 9.65 10.51 0.48
N SER A 267 8.42 10.06 0.75
CA SER A 267 7.28 10.95 1.05
C SER A 267 7.33 11.59 2.44
N PHE A 268 7.92 10.90 3.42
CA PHE A 268 8.06 11.38 4.79
C PHE A 268 9.23 10.70 5.50
N THR A 269 9.58 11.19 6.68
CA THR A 269 10.55 10.57 7.58
C THR A 269 9.93 10.42 8.96
N VAL A 270 10.22 9.31 9.65
CA VAL A 270 9.77 9.03 11.03
C VAL A 270 10.85 8.27 11.78
N ASN A 271 11.00 8.51 13.08
CA ASN A 271 11.99 7.80 13.89
C ASN A 271 11.37 6.52 14.49
N ILE A 272 11.96 5.36 14.22
CA ILE A 272 11.49 4.05 14.69
C ILE A 272 12.58 3.29 15.46
N PRO A 273 12.21 2.44 16.44
CA PRO A 273 13.17 1.72 17.27
C PRO A 273 13.72 0.43 16.61
N GLY A 274 13.92 0.43 15.29
CA GLY A 274 14.34 -0.76 14.56
C GLY A 274 14.22 -0.64 13.05
N MET A 275 14.32 -1.78 12.37
CA MET A 275 14.18 -1.87 10.91
C MET A 275 12.74 -2.28 10.57
N ALA A 276 12.03 -1.44 9.82
CA ALA A 276 10.70 -1.78 9.35
C ALA A 276 10.74 -2.81 8.21
N GLU A 277 9.75 -3.68 8.19
CA GLU A 277 9.49 -4.65 7.12
C GLU A 277 8.44 -4.09 6.17
N GLU A 278 8.68 -4.17 4.87
CA GLU A 278 7.67 -3.89 3.86
C GLU A 278 6.60 -4.98 3.88
N VAL A 279 5.33 -4.57 3.88
CA VAL A 279 4.18 -5.46 3.91
C VAL A 279 3.59 -5.51 2.52
N GLU A 280 3.62 -6.70 1.92
CA GLU A 280 2.91 -6.94 0.67
C GLU A 280 1.40 -6.95 0.93
N LEU A 281 0.66 -6.16 0.15
CA LEU A 281 -0.79 -6.10 0.23
C LEU A 281 -1.39 -7.36 -0.38
N SER A 282 -2.39 -7.93 0.29
CA SER A 282 -3.11 -9.09 -0.26
C SER A 282 -3.80 -8.77 -1.58
N PRO A 283 -4.04 -9.76 -2.46
CA PRO A 283 -4.76 -9.54 -3.72
C PRO A 283 -6.12 -8.86 -3.55
N ASP A 284 -6.84 -9.17 -2.47
CA ASP A 284 -8.12 -8.54 -2.15
C ASP A 284 -7.95 -7.05 -1.84
N GLN A 285 -6.92 -6.68 -1.05
CA GLN A 285 -6.59 -5.29 -0.77
C GLN A 285 -6.21 -4.55 -2.05
N VAL A 286 -5.36 -5.14 -2.88
CA VAL A 286 -4.95 -4.56 -4.16
C VAL A 286 -6.15 -4.38 -5.09
N SER A 287 -7.06 -5.35 -5.17
CA SER A 287 -8.29 -5.25 -5.95
C SER A 287 -9.20 -4.12 -5.45
N ARG A 288 -9.28 -3.94 -4.14
CA ARG A 288 -10.07 -2.87 -3.50
C ARG A 288 -9.41 -1.51 -3.57
N LEU A 289 -8.11 -1.45 -3.89
CA LEU A 289 -7.35 -0.21 -4.06
C LEU A 289 -7.50 0.37 -5.47
N GLY A 290 -7.92 -0.42 -6.46
CA GLY A 290 -8.01 0.03 -7.85
C GLY A 290 -6.65 0.44 -8.41
N ASP A 291 -6.56 1.63 -9.01
CA ASP A 291 -5.35 2.15 -9.65
C ASP A 291 -4.40 2.89 -8.69
N THR A 292 -4.64 2.78 -7.38
CA THR A 292 -3.80 3.42 -6.36
C THR A 292 -2.50 2.66 -6.15
N ARG A 293 -1.47 3.36 -5.66
CA ARG A 293 -0.19 2.76 -5.29
C ARG A 293 0.02 2.94 -3.80
N THR A 294 0.13 1.84 -3.08
CA THR A 294 0.33 1.85 -1.63
C THR A 294 1.62 1.13 -1.28
N ASN A 295 2.48 1.79 -0.51
CA ASN A 295 3.61 1.17 0.17
C ASN A 295 3.28 1.11 1.66
N GLN A 296 3.30 -0.09 2.23
CA GLN A 296 3.02 -0.31 3.64
C GLN A 296 4.24 -0.92 4.33
N TYR A 297 4.53 -0.45 5.53
CA TYR A 297 5.62 -0.97 6.35
C TYR A 297 5.12 -1.22 7.77
N LYS A 298 5.71 -2.22 8.43
CA LYS A 298 5.42 -2.56 9.83
C LYS A 298 6.71 -2.78 10.62
N LEU A 299 6.63 -2.53 11.92
CA LEU A 299 7.66 -2.92 12.89
C LEU A 299 6.97 -3.31 14.19
N GLU A 300 7.33 -4.46 14.75
CA GLU A 300 6.97 -4.84 16.12
C GLU A 300 8.19 -4.68 17.02
N ALA A 301 8.13 -3.77 17.99
CA ALA A 301 9.24 -3.49 18.90
C ALA A 301 8.71 -3.00 20.25
N GLY A 302 9.29 -3.51 21.36
CA GLY A 302 8.88 -3.11 22.70
C GLY A 302 7.42 -3.40 23.04
N GLY A 303 6.79 -4.40 22.39
CA GLY A 303 5.37 -4.69 22.54
C GLY A 303 4.44 -3.70 21.83
N LEU A 304 4.98 -2.79 21.01
CA LEU A 304 4.24 -1.86 20.16
C LEU A 304 4.26 -2.32 18.72
N LEU A 305 3.15 -2.10 18.01
CA LEU A 305 3.05 -2.27 16.56
C LEU A 305 3.11 -0.88 15.91
N TYR A 306 4.19 -0.61 15.19
CA TYR A 306 4.36 0.58 14.37
C TYR A 306 3.95 0.26 12.94
N THR A 307 3.16 1.13 12.33
CA THR A 307 2.78 1.04 10.92
C THR A 307 3.05 2.37 10.23
N MET A 308 3.51 2.28 8.98
CA MET A 308 3.83 3.41 8.12
C MET A 308 3.25 3.13 6.74
N GLU A 309 2.61 4.12 6.12
CA GLU A 309 1.95 3.95 4.84
C GLU A 309 2.08 5.22 3.99
N SER A 310 2.38 5.03 2.71
CA SER A 310 2.15 6.05 1.68
C SER A 310 1.24 5.49 0.59
N THR A 311 0.15 6.20 0.32
CA THR A 311 -0.84 5.82 -0.70
C THR A 311 -1.02 6.96 -1.69
N ASP A 312 -0.65 6.73 -2.95
CA ASP A 312 -0.85 7.65 -4.06
C ASP A 312 -2.15 7.30 -4.80
N PHE A 313 -3.12 8.21 -4.76
CA PHE A 313 -4.39 8.10 -5.47
C PHE A 313 -4.28 8.46 -6.96
N MET A 314 -3.07 8.76 -7.46
CA MET A 314 -2.75 9.03 -8.85
C MET A 314 -3.67 10.11 -9.44
N ASN A 315 -4.42 9.78 -10.49
CA ASN A 315 -5.28 10.72 -11.21
C ASN A 315 -6.68 10.87 -10.60
N THR A 316 -6.98 10.25 -9.45
CA THR A 316 -8.27 10.44 -8.80
C THR A 316 -8.34 11.88 -8.28
N PRO A 317 -9.22 12.74 -8.85
CA PRO A 317 -9.35 14.10 -8.35
C PRO A 317 -9.77 14.04 -6.90
N ALA A 318 -9.17 14.89 -6.07
CA ALA A 318 -9.66 15.10 -4.72
C ALA A 318 -11.12 15.54 -4.82
N GLN A 319 -12.04 14.75 -4.25
CA GLN A 319 -13.45 15.06 -4.34
C GLN A 319 -13.82 16.04 -3.23
N ASP A 320 -13.92 15.51 -2.02
CA ASP A 320 -14.16 16.25 -0.79
C ASP A 320 -13.11 15.82 0.22
N ARG A 321 -12.12 16.69 0.42
CA ARG A 321 -11.02 16.43 1.34
C ARG A 321 -11.51 16.21 2.78
N THR A 322 -12.61 16.84 3.16
CA THR A 322 -13.16 16.68 4.51
C THR A 322 -13.72 15.27 4.68
N ALA A 323 -14.52 14.82 3.71
CA ALA A 323 -15.06 13.47 3.70
C ALA A 323 -13.93 12.43 3.68
N GLU A 324 -12.88 12.62 2.87
CA GLU A 324 -11.70 11.74 2.83
C GLU A 324 -10.99 11.67 4.19
N MET A 325 -10.76 12.81 4.85
CA MET A 325 -10.15 12.84 6.19
C MET A 325 -11.03 12.15 7.24
N ASP A 326 -12.35 12.33 7.19
CA ASP A 326 -13.29 11.64 8.07
C ASP A 326 -13.25 10.13 7.87
N ALA A 327 -13.13 9.71 6.61
CA ALA A 327 -13.04 8.32 6.24
C ALA A 327 -11.76 7.64 6.76
N VAL A 328 -10.60 8.30 6.59
CA VAL A 328 -9.31 7.83 7.17
C VAL A 328 -9.36 7.83 8.70
N GLN A 329 -9.98 8.84 9.32
CA GLN A 329 -10.15 8.87 10.77
C GLN A 329 -11.01 7.70 11.27
N ASN A 330 -12.17 7.46 10.65
CA ASN A 330 -13.07 6.37 11.04
C ASN A 330 -12.41 5.00 10.89
N LEU A 331 -11.55 4.86 9.89
CA LEU A 331 -10.73 3.68 9.72
C LEU A 331 -9.71 3.50 10.85
N ILE A 332 -9.01 4.57 11.25
CA ILE A 332 -8.06 4.53 12.37
C ILE A 332 -8.78 4.14 13.67
N ILE A 333 -10.00 4.65 13.87
CA ILE A 333 -10.86 4.25 15.00
C ILE A 333 -11.17 2.76 14.92
N GLY A 334 -11.52 2.25 13.74
CA GLY A 334 -11.88 0.85 13.52
C GLY A 334 -13.19 0.49 14.22
N THR A 335 -13.49 -0.81 14.27
CA THR A 335 -14.66 -1.34 15.00
C THR A 335 -14.35 -1.64 16.46
N ASP A 336 -13.07 -1.68 16.82
CA ASP A 336 -12.53 -2.08 18.13
C ASP A 336 -12.14 -0.90 19.03
N GLY A 337 -12.28 0.32 18.52
CA GLY A 337 -11.78 1.54 19.13
C GLY A 337 -12.86 2.56 19.48
N THR A 338 -12.60 3.34 20.53
CA THR A 338 -13.35 4.56 20.86
C THR A 338 -12.42 5.75 20.72
N MET A 339 -12.81 6.74 19.92
CA MET A 339 -12.02 7.95 19.72
C MET A 339 -11.79 8.71 21.03
N ILE A 340 -10.53 8.98 21.37
CA ILE A 340 -10.12 9.84 22.49
C ILE A 340 -10.02 11.28 22.01
N ARG A 341 -9.29 11.50 20.91
CA ARG A 341 -9.16 12.82 20.28
C ARG A 341 -8.94 12.69 18.78
N ALA A 342 -9.39 13.70 18.05
CA ALA A 342 -8.96 13.97 16.70
C ALA A 342 -8.63 15.46 16.59
N THR A 343 -7.39 15.80 16.25
CA THR A 343 -6.92 17.18 16.18
C THR A 343 -6.50 17.48 14.74
N PRO A 344 -7.11 18.46 14.06
CA PRO A 344 -6.65 18.91 12.75
C PRO A 344 -5.20 19.40 12.83
N ILE A 345 -4.39 19.04 11.84
CA ILE A 345 -3.00 19.49 11.73
C ILE A 345 -2.73 20.07 10.34
N GLY A 346 -1.80 21.02 10.29
CA GLY A 346 -1.21 21.52 9.06
C GLY A 346 0.30 21.30 9.10
N LEU A 347 0.85 20.59 8.11
CA LEU A 347 2.28 20.30 8.00
C LEU A 347 2.76 20.71 6.62
N ARG A 348 3.63 21.73 6.54
CA ARG A 348 4.18 22.24 5.27
C ARG A 348 3.10 22.51 4.19
N GLY A 349 1.94 23.03 4.60
CA GLY A 349 0.82 23.30 3.69
C GLY A 349 -0.08 22.10 3.37
N ALA A 350 0.30 20.88 3.79
CA ALA A 350 -0.57 19.70 3.76
C ALA A 350 -1.55 19.73 4.93
N THR A 351 -2.75 19.19 4.72
CA THR A 351 -3.80 19.08 5.75
C THR A 351 -3.92 17.64 6.23
N GLY A 352 -4.21 17.46 7.52
CA GLY A 352 -4.31 16.13 8.12
C GLY A 352 -4.91 16.13 9.51
N ARG A 353 -4.79 14.99 10.21
CA ARG A 353 -5.23 14.85 11.61
C ARG A 353 -4.28 14.00 12.44
N ASP A 354 -4.19 14.36 13.71
CA ASP A 354 -3.72 13.50 14.79
C ASP A 354 -4.93 12.80 15.41
N VAL A 355 -4.95 11.48 15.38
CA VAL A 355 -6.05 10.66 15.90
C VAL A 355 -5.53 9.79 17.04
N ARG A 356 -6.23 9.78 18.17
CA ARG A 356 -5.99 8.87 19.29
C ARG A 356 -7.24 8.09 19.61
N VAL A 357 -7.09 6.79 19.85
CA VAL A 357 -8.18 5.83 19.98
C VAL A 357 -7.87 4.91 21.16
N ARG A 358 -8.86 4.71 22.03
CA ARG A 358 -8.83 3.72 23.11
C ARG A 358 -9.37 2.40 22.57
N LEU A 359 -8.61 1.32 22.74
CA LEU A 359 -9.01 -0.02 22.30
C LEU A 359 -9.80 -0.75 23.40
N ALA A 360 -10.62 -1.73 23.01
CA ALA A 360 -11.46 -2.52 23.92
C ALA A 360 -10.68 -3.26 25.05
N GLY A 361 -9.35 -3.41 24.93
CA GLY A 361 -8.48 -3.99 25.96
C GLY A 361 -7.78 -2.98 26.87
N GLY A 362 -8.14 -1.69 26.82
CA GLY A 362 -7.43 -0.63 27.55
C GLY A 362 -6.14 -0.15 26.87
N GLY A 363 -5.79 -0.73 25.73
CA GLY A 363 -4.72 -0.26 24.86
C GLY A 363 -5.04 1.08 24.19
N GLU A 364 -4.03 1.65 23.54
CA GLU A 364 -4.13 2.91 22.81
C GLU A 364 -3.58 2.75 21.39
N ARG A 365 -4.29 3.30 20.41
CA ARG A 365 -3.82 3.47 19.04
C ARG A 365 -3.72 4.97 18.77
N ALA A 366 -2.56 5.42 18.32
CA ALA A 366 -2.34 6.80 17.89
C ALA A 366 -1.89 6.79 16.43
N ALA A 367 -2.37 7.76 15.67
CA ALA A 367 -2.01 7.91 14.26
C ALA A 367 -1.90 9.38 13.90
N ARG A 368 -1.04 9.66 12.92
CA ARG A 368 -0.94 10.94 12.23
C ARG A 368 -1.03 10.67 10.75
N PHE A 369 -1.93 11.36 10.06
CA PHE A 369 -2.03 11.28 8.62
C PHE A 369 -2.20 12.65 8.00
N VAL A 370 -1.72 12.80 6.77
CA VAL A 370 -1.74 14.05 6.00
C VAL A 370 -1.94 13.76 4.52
N PHE A 371 -2.67 14.64 3.85
CA PHE A 371 -2.87 14.63 2.40
C PHE A 371 -1.99 15.69 1.72
N ILE A 372 -1.18 15.25 0.75
CA ILE A 372 -0.32 16.09 -0.09
C ILE A 372 -0.77 15.87 -1.54
N GLY A 373 -1.61 16.78 -2.07
CA GLY A 373 -2.21 16.58 -3.39
C GLY A 373 -3.03 15.29 -3.45
N SER A 374 -2.67 14.36 -4.34
CA SER A 374 -3.29 13.04 -4.46
C SER A 374 -2.70 11.97 -3.53
N LYS A 375 -1.77 12.31 -2.63
CA LYS A 375 -1.07 11.34 -1.80
C LYS A 375 -1.50 11.43 -0.34
N LEU A 376 -1.83 10.29 0.28
CA LEU A 376 -1.97 10.12 1.73
C LEU A 376 -0.67 9.59 2.30
N CYS A 377 -0.13 10.26 3.31
CA CYS A 377 0.98 9.78 4.13
C CYS A 377 0.45 9.54 5.54
N MET A 378 0.72 8.37 6.12
CA MET A 378 0.21 7.99 7.43
C MET A 378 1.26 7.23 8.23
N ILE A 379 1.31 7.54 9.52
CA ILE A 379 1.95 6.69 10.52
C ILE A 379 0.94 6.35 11.61
N ALA A 380 1.04 5.15 12.16
CA ALA A 380 0.31 4.77 13.36
C ALA A 380 1.15 3.89 14.28
N VAL A 381 0.78 3.89 15.55
CA VAL A 381 1.35 3.02 16.58
C VAL A 381 0.21 2.48 17.44
N THR A 382 0.24 1.19 17.70
CA THR A 382 -0.71 0.51 18.58
C THR A 382 0.02 -0.05 19.79
N ALA A 383 -0.39 0.38 20.98
CA ALA A 383 0.08 -0.12 22.27
C ALA A 383 -1.03 -0.95 22.93
N PRO A 384 -0.77 -2.21 23.30
CA PRO A 384 -1.77 -3.05 23.96
C PRO A 384 -2.05 -2.64 25.42
N ASN A 385 -1.11 -1.94 26.10
CA ASN A 385 -1.20 -1.56 27.52
C ASN A 385 -0.94 -0.05 27.72
N GLY A 386 -1.90 0.68 28.29
CA GLY A 386 -1.98 2.15 28.19
C GLY A 386 -0.99 3.02 28.97
N GLU A 387 -0.27 2.52 29.98
CA GLU A 387 0.57 3.41 30.83
C GLU A 387 2.04 3.50 30.40
N GLN A 388 2.69 2.39 30.03
CA GLN A 388 4.12 2.40 29.69
C GLN A 388 4.43 2.99 28.31
N SER A 389 3.40 3.22 27.48
CA SER A 389 3.56 3.56 26.07
C SER A 389 3.36 5.04 25.74
N ALA A 390 2.78 5.86 26.62
CA ALA A 390 2.35 7.21 26.23
C ALA A 390 3.50 8.09 25.71
N ALA A 391 4.62 8.15 26.43
CA ALA A 391 5.78 8.92 26.01
C ALA A 391 6.42 8.40 24.71
N GLN A 392 6.44 7.07 24.52
CA GLN A 392 6.97 6.46 23.29
C GLN A 392 6.05 6.70 22.09
N ILE A 393 4.73 6.63 22.30
CA ILE A 393 3.71 6.98 21.31
C ILE A 393 3.90 8.44 20.90
N ASP A 394 3.99 9.36 21.85
CA ASP A 394 4.19 10.78 21.56
C ASP A 394 5.50 11.05 20.84
N ALA A 395 6.59 10.43 21.27
CA ALA A 395 7.88 10.56 20.59
C ALA A 395 7.80 10.07 19.13
N TYR A 396 7.15 8.94 18.87
CA TYR A 396 6.96 8.41 17.53
C TYR A 396 6.10 9.35 16.67
N ILE A 397 4.90 9.72 17.14
CA ILE A 397 3.98 10.59 16.40
C ILE A 397 4.62 11.96 16.09
N ASN A 398 5.33 12.54 17.06
CA ASN A 398 5.99 13.83 16.89
C ASN A 398 7.27 13.78 16.04
N SER A 399 7.82 12.59 15.78
CA SER A 399 8.97 12.44 14.90
C SER A 399 8.62 12.47 13.41
N PHE A 400 7.32 12.43 13.07
CA PHE A 400 6.85 12.48 11.68
C PHE A 400 7.15 13.83 11.02
N GLN A 401 7.87 13.77 9.90
CA GLN A 401 8.22 14.92 9.09
C GLN A 401 7.86 14.64 7.64
N LEU A 402 7.18 15.58 6.98
CA LEU A 402 6.99 15.55 5.54
C LEU A 402 8.27 16.01 4.84
N ASN A 403 8.64 15.32 3.77
CA ASN A 403 9.84 15.65 2.99
C ASN A 403 9.55 16.69 1.91
#